data_AF-A0A349GNU0-F1
#
_entry.id   AF-A0A349GNU0-F1
#
_cell.length_a   1.000
_cell.length_b   1.000
_cell.length_c   1.000
_cell.angle_alpha   90.00
_cell.angle_beta   90.00
_cell.angle_gamma   90.00
#
_symmetry.space_group_name_H-M   'P 1'
#
loop_
_entity.id
_entity.type
_entity.pdbx_description
1 polymer ?
#
loop_
_entity_poly.entity_id
_entity_poly.type
_entity_poly.pdbx_seq_one_letter_code
_entity_poly.pdbx_strand_id
1 'polypeptide(L)'
;MNIKKATAAIAALLLIGVQTYTINAVSDNSMLVNSSVSGKMGDIDGDGEITSNDALNILQSVTGISDLNDEQKKIADIDSDGEITSADALYILQAVVGLREMPDTGKLPSDGDKLTIVSWNTEFADMVKNYYCEDRGWTDDGNGNFTKDGVTLNVVSFSKSSAESLDDYYRYFISGNDIDIYCMSNEWICRFLNDNYSVPLSDMGISESEFVNQYQYTKDIGTDETGVLRAVAPQCSVGGFAYRTDLAQEYLGVKSPEQMQEKVKDWNTFLETAEEVYNASGDRKTALTTTFSGMWQA
;
A
#
# COMPACT_ATOMS: atom_id res chain seq x y z
N MET A 1 -11.28 -0.71 17.25
CA MET A 1 -10.02 -0.13 16.75
C MET A 1 -10.01 1.31 17.20
N ASN A 2 -9.13 1.68 18.14
CA ASN A 2 -8.96 3.08 18.51
C ASN A 2 -8.26 3.76 17.32
N ILE A 3 -8.83 4.86 16.83
CA ILE A 3 -8.24 5.61 15.72
C ILE A 3 -7.02 6.35 16.30
N LYS A 4 -5.82 5.81 16.05
CA LYS A 4 -4.55 6.52 16.26
C LYS A 4 -4.35 7.41 15.03
N LYS A 5 -4.10 8.70 15.20
CA LYS A 5 -3.84 9.61 14.07
C LYS A 5 -2.37 9.49 13.72
N ALA A 6 -2.10 9.07 12.51
CA ALA A 6 -0.78 9.22 11.96
C ALA A 6 -0.67 10.64 11.40
N THR A 7 0.39 11.40 11.71
CA THR A 7 0.80 12.56 10.86
C THR A 7 1.44 12.06 9.56
N ALA A 8 0.90 10.96 9.07
CA ALA A 8 1.59 9.95 8.30
C ALA A 8 0.57 8.91 7.80
N ALA A 9 -0.54 9.43 7.28
CA ALA A 9 -0.87 9.16 5.90
C ALA A 9 -0.61 7.70 5.47
N ILE A 10 -1.58 6.80 5.67
CA ILE A 10 -1.56 5.48 5.00
C ILE A 10 -1.57 5.72 3.50
N ALA A 11 -0.54 5.28 2.78
CA ALA A 11 -0.51 5.37 1.33
C ALA A 11 -1.35 4.25 0.70
N ALA A 12 -2.48 4.61 0.10
CA ALA A 12 -3.41 3.70 -0.56
C ALA A 12 -3.16 3.66 -2.08
N LEU A 13 -2.60 2.54 -2.56
CA LEU A 13 -2.28 2.34 -3.97
C LEU A 13 -3.52 2.13 -4.85
N LEU A 14 -3.71 2.96 -5.89
CA LEU A 14 -4.50 2.56 -7.06
C LEU A 14 -3.59 2.42 -8.27
N LEU A 15 -3.22 1.17 -8.58
CA LEU A 15 -2.75 0.77 -9.91
C LEU A 15 -3.87 0.98 -10.94
N ILE A 16 -3.54 1.28 -12.20
CA ILE A 16 -4.50 1.46 -13.30
C ILE A 16 -4.13 0.54 -14.48
N GLY A 17 -5.11 -0.24 -14.95
CA GLY A 17 -4.98 -1.28 -15.97
C GLY A 17 -6.17 -2.23 -15.90
N VAL A 18 -6.76 -2.66 -17.02
CA VAL A 18 -8.04 -3.38 -17.01
C VAL A 18 -7.97 -4.70 -17.79
N GLN A 19 -8.14 -5.86 -17.13
CA GLN A 19 -9.34 -6.73 -17.25
C GLN A 19 -9.41 -7.86 -16.20
N THR A 20 -10.51 -8.63 -16.19
CA THR A 20 -11.17 -9.23 -14.99
C THR A 20 -11.23 -10.77 -14.92
N TYR A 21 -11.20 -11.35 -13.69
CA TYR A 21 -11.76 -12.68 -13.34
C TYR A 21 -12.25 -12.74 -11.87
N THR A 22 -12.98 -13.81 -11.48
CA THR A 22 -13.82 -13.93 -10.27
C THR A 22 -14.11 -15.42 -9.93
N ILE A 23 -14.51 -15.90 -8.73
CA ILE A 23 -14.79 -15.35 -7.37
C ILE A 23 -14.35 -16.42 -6.32
N ASN A 24 -14.07 -16.11 -5.04
CA ASN A 24 -15.01 -16.27 -3.89
C ASN A 24 -14.30 -16.07 -2.52
N ALA A 25 -15.07 -15.84 -1.45
CA ALA A 25 -14.59 -15.48 -0.11
C ALA A 25 -14.34 -16.66 0.86
N VAL A 26 -13.49 -16.44 1.87
CA VAL A 26 -13.50 -17.14 3.16
C VAL A 26 -13.28 -16.12 4.28
N SER A 27 -14.11 -16.19 5.32
CA SER A 27 -14.00 -15.41 6.56
C SER A 27 -13.33 -16.23 7.66
N ASP A 28 -12.46 -15.63 8.47
CA ASP A 28 -12.60 -15.72 9.93
C ASP A 28 -11.89 -14.57 10.66
N ASN A 29 -12.22 -14.35 11.93
CA ASN A 29 -11.98 -13.10 12.66
C ASN A 29 -11.60 -13.34 14.13
N SER A 30 -10.31 -13.23 14.48
CA SER A 30 -9.78 -13.19 15.86
C SER A 30 -8.30 -12.77 15.84
N MET A 31 -7.70 -12.10 16.83
CA MET A 31 -8.21 -11.48 18.07
C MET A 31 -7.20 -10.37 18.50
N LEU A 32 -7.68 -9.28 19.12
CA LEU A 32 -6.81 -8.20 19.62
C LEU A 32 -6.26 -8.50 21.02
N VAL A 33 -4.97 -8.22 21.27
CA VAL A 33 -4.47 -7.83 22.61
C VAL A 33 -3.53 -6.65 22.45
N ASN A 34 -3.87 -5.51 23.04
CA ASN A 34 -3.10 -4.28 22.98
C ASN A 34 -2.65 -3.90 24.40
N SER A 35 -1.34 -3.85 24.66
CA SER A 35 -0.78 -3.43 25.96
C SER A 35 0.10 -2.20 25.76
N SER A 36 -0.22 -1.11 26.46
CA SER A 36 0.55 0.13 26.37
C SER A 36 1.91 -0.02 27.06
N VAL A 37 2.99 0.28 26.34
CA VAL A 37 4.37 0.21 26.81
C VAL A 37 4.85 1.61 27.21
N SER A 38 5.73 1.69 28.21
CA SER A 38 6.31 2.91 28.76
C SER A 38 7.83 2.90 28.62
N GLY A 39 8.30 2.78 27.38
CA GLY A 39 9.72 2.82 27.01
C GLY A 39 9.86 3.27 25.55
N LYS A 40 11.01 3.83 25.20
CA LYS A 40 11.37 4.22 23.83
C LYS A 40 11.89 2.97 23.10
N MET A 41 11.50 2.72 21.86
CA MET A 41 11.95 1.51 21.15
C MET A 41 13.47 1.55 20.93
N GLY A 42 14.15 0.44 21.25
CA GLY A 42 15.61 0.33 21.18
C GLY A 42 16.40 1.02 22.30
N ASP A 43 15.74 1.59 23.32
CA ASP A 43 16.35 2.11 24.56
C ASP A 43 16.17 1.06 25.67
N ILE A 44 17.02 0.03 25.63
CA ILE A 44 16.87 -1.23 26.37
C ILE A 44 17.40 -1.10 27.79
N ASP A 45 18.45 -0.30 28.02
CA ASP A 45 18.92 -0.01 29.39
C ASP A 45 18.21 1.19 30.06
N GLY A 46 17.44 1.98 29.30
CA GLY A 46 16.59 3.04 29.81
C GLY A 46 17.34 4.35 30.11
N ASP A 47 18.51 4.57 29.50
CA ASP A 47 19.29 5.79 29.67
C ASP A 47 18.76 7.00 28.87
N GLY A 48 17.87 6.75 27.90
CA GLY A 48 17.22 7.76 27.07
C GLY A 48 17.88 7.98 25.71
N GLU A 49 19.07 7.43 25.47
CA GLU A 49 19.73 7.38 24.16
C GLU A 49 19.37 6.05 23.44
N ILE A 50 19.97 5.77 22.28
CA ILE A 50 19.90 4.46 21.61
C ILE A 50 21.32 4.20 21.13
N THR A 51 21.92 3.11 21.59
CA THR A 51 23.37 2.91 21.54
C THR A 51 23.76 1.47 21.18
N SER A 52 25.06 1.21 21.05
CA SER A 52 25.56 -0.16 20.93
C SER A 52 25.39 -1.01 22.20
N ASN A 53 25.08 -0.41 23.36
CA ASN A 53 24.79 -1.17 24.59
C ASN A 53 23.41 -1.83 24.50
N ASP A 54 22.45 -1.15 23.88
CA ASP A 54 21.09 -1.66 23.67
C ASP A 54 21.08 -2.90 22.77
N ALA A 55 21.81 -2.82 21.66
CA ALA A 55 22.08 -3.97 20.80
C ALA A 55 22.79 -5.11 21.55
N LEU A 56 23.71 -4.79 22.47
CA LEU A 56 24.39 -5.79 23.29
C LEU A 56 23.44 -6.47 24.28
N ASN A 57 22.49 -5.73 24.88
CA ASN A 57 21.48 -6.29 25.78
C ASN A 57 20.57 -7.29 25.04
N ILE A 58 20.14 -6.97 23.82
CA ILE A 58 19.40 -7.89 22.95
C ILE A 58 20.23 -9.14 22.65
N LEU A 59 21.48 -8.99 22.20
CA LEU A 59 22.36 -10.14 21.90
C LEU A 59 22.61 -11.03 23.13
N GLN A 60 22.72 -10.46 24.34
CA GLN A 60 22.85 -11.23 25.57
C GLN A 60 21.59 -12.04 25.90
N SER A 61 20.41 -11.52 25.60
CA SER A 61 19.14 -12.26 25.76
C SER A 61 18.99 -13.37 24.73
N VAL A 62 19.28 -13.09 23.46
CA VAL A 62 19.25 -14.09 22.37
C VAL A 62 20.23 -15.24 22.60
N THR A 63 21.36 -14.96 23.27
CA THR A 63 22.37 -15.98 23.62
C THR A 63 22.17 -16.63 24.99
N GLY A 64 21.14 -16.25 25.76
CA GLY A 64 20.86 -16.78 27.10
C GLY A 64 21.91 -16.40 28.17
N ILE A 65 22.65 -15.31 27.94
CA ILE A 65 23.62 -14.74 28.89
C ILE A 65 22.91 -13.86 29.94
N SER A 66 21.86 -13.14 29.55
CA SER A 66 21.04 -12.32 30.45
C SER A 66 19.64 -12.14 29.87
N ASP A 67 18.60 -12.48 30.63
CA ASP A 67 17.21 -12.32 30.19
C ASP A 67 16.76 -10.85 30.21
N LEU A 68 16.04 -10.40 29.19
CA LEU A 68 15.28 -9.15 29.24
C LEU A 68 14.06 -9.25 30.16
N ASN A 69 13.75 -8.16 30.86
CA ASN A 69 12.51 -8.04 31.62
C ASN A 69 11.28 -7.80 30.72
N ASP A 70 10.07 -7.87 31.27
CA ASP A 70 8.83 -7.80 30.49
C ASP A 70 8.49 -6.39 29.95
N GLU A 71 9.20 -5.35 30.37
CA GLU A 71 9.14 -4.01 29.74
C GLU A 71 10.14 -3.94 28.59
N GLN A 72 11.38 -4.37 28.82
CA GLN A 72 12.46 -4.44 27.82
C GLN A 72 12.10 -5.30 26.60
N LYS A 73 11.47 -6.46 26.81
CA LYS A 73 11.02 -7.33 25.69
C LYS A 73 10.10 -6.61 24.70
N LYS A 74 9.33 -5.62 25.16
CA LYS A 74 8.34 -4.91 24.33
C LYS A 74 8.93 -3.74 23.54
N ILE A 75 10.21 -3.46 23.72
CA ILE A 75 10.99 -2.43 23.02
C ILE A 75 12.26 -3.00 22.38
N ALA A 76 12.41 -4.33 22.39
CA ALA A 76 13.56 -5.10 21.89
C ALA A 76 13.28 -5.86 20.59
N ASP A 77 12.01 -5.99 20.20
CA ASP A 77 11.56 -6.34 18.86
C ASP A 77 11.54 -5.02 18.07
N ILE A 78 12.58 -4.78 17.26
CA ILE A 78 12.87 -3.52 16.58
C ILE A 78 12.39 -3.55 15.13
N ASP A 79 12.42 -4.70 14.46
CA ASP A 79 11.83 -4.84 13.13
C ASP A 79 10.33 -5.21 13.14
N SER A 80 9.75 -5.47 14.33
CA SER A 80 8.33 -5.80 14.53
C SER A 80 7.92 -7.14 13.90
N ASP A 81 8.84 -8.11 13.82
CA ASP A 81 8.56 -9.45 13.31
C ASP A 81 7.86 -10.37 14.33
N GLY A 82 7.86 -9.98 15.61
CA GLY A 82 7.22 -10.69 16.72
C GLY A 82 8.14 -11.63 17.49
N GLU A 83 9.41 -11.77 17.08
CA GLU A 83 10.48 -12.43 17.82
C GLU A 83 11.48 -11.40 18.38
N ILE A 84 12.46 -11.85 19.16
CA ILE A 84 13.59 -11.01 19.60
C ILE A 84 14.85 -11.76 19.23
N THR A 85 15.61 -11.23 18.28
CA THR A 85 16.67 -11.95 17.58
C THR A 85 17.94 -11.09 17.44
N SER A 86 18.95 -11.63 16.74
CA SER A 86 20.13 -10.84 16.36
C SER A 86 19.84 -9.82 15.26
N ALA A 87 18.69 -9.88 14.58
CA ALA A 87 18.28 -8.88 13.58
C ALA A 87 17.98 -7.53 14.24
N ASP A 88 17.29 -7.54 15.37
CA ASP A 88 16.98 -6.36 16.19
C ASP A 88 18.23 -5.63 16.68
N ALA A 89 19.20 -6.39 17.19
CA ALA A 89 20.49 -5.86 17.58
C ALA A 89 21.26 -5.26 16.39
N LEU A 90 21.17 -5.89 15.21
CA LEU A 90 21.76 -5.35 13.98
C LEU A 90 21.04 -4.07 13.52
N TYR A 91 19.72 -3.98 13.69
CA TYR A 91 18.93 -2.78 13.42
C TYR A 91 19.45 -1.61 14.24
N ILE A 92 19.54 -1.77 15.57
CA ILE A 92 20.07 -0.73 16.46
C ILE A 92 21.48 -0.32 16.05
N LEU A 93 22.39 -1.29 15.79
CA LEU A 93 23.75 -0.99 15.36
C LEU A 93 23.80 -0.20 14.05
N GLN A 94 22.96 -0.54 13.06
CA GLN A 94 22.84 0.20 11.80
C GLN A 94 22.32 1.63 12.02
N ALA A 95 21.34 1.81 12.90
CA ALA A 95 20.78 3.11 13.21
C ALA A 95 21.78 4.02 13.96
N VAL A 96 22.51 3.47 14.93
CA VAL A 96 23.57 4.19 15.68
C VAL A 96 24.68 4.71 14.77
N VAL A 97 24.99 4.01 13.66
CA VAL A 97 25.98 4.48 12.67
C VAL A 97 25.35 5.28 11.51
N GLY A 98 24.05 5.58 11.55
CA GLY A 98 23.35 6.37 10.53
C GLY A 98 23.17 5.68 9.18
N LEU A 99 23.16 4.33 9.15
CA LEU A 99 22.85 3.55 7.94
C LEU A 99 21.34 3.35 7.73
N ARG A 100 20.53 3.64 8.75
CA ARG A 100 19.05 3.67 8.72
C ARG A 100 18.54 4.57 9.85
N GLU A 101 17.26 4.92 9.85
CA GLU A 101 16.60 5.50 11.02
C GLU A 101 16.00 4.41 11.92
N MET A 102 15.88 4.68 13.22
CA MET A 102 15.09 3.83 14.12
C MET A 102 13.60 3.91 13.73
N PRO A 103 12.81 2.84 13.95
CA PRO A 103 11.36 2.93 13.76
C PRO A 103 10.79 3.97 14.73
N ASP A 104 9.98 4.90 14.23
CA ASP A 104 9.38 5.93 15.07
C ASP A 104 8.16 5.39 15.80
N THR A 105 8.42 4.64 16.88
CA THR A 105 7.36 4.22 17.81
C THR A 105 6.81 5.37 18.65
N GLY A 106 7.01 6.62 18.22
CA GLY A 106 6.28 7.79 18.64
C GLY A 106 4.79 7.53 18.51
N LYS A 107 4.20 7.06 19.62
CA LYS A 107 2.84 6.54 19.73
C LYS A 107 1.86 7.52 19.08
N LEU A 108 1.50 7.20 17.84
CA LEU A 108 0.80 8.07 16.90
C LEU A 108 -0.34 8.83 17.60
N PRO A 109 -0.30 10.19 17.63
CA PRO A 109 -1.15 10.99 18.50
C PRO A 109 -2.63 10.68 18.26
N SER A 110 -3.44 10.58 19.31
CA SER A 110 -4.85 10.16 19.19
C SER A 110 -5.81 11.22 19.77
N ASP A 111 -5.57 12.48 19.43
CA ASP A 111 -6.06 13.67 20.13
C ASP A 111 -7.01 14.58 19.33
N GLY A 112 -7.35 14.18 18.09
CA GLY A 112 -8.06 15.00 17.12
C GLY A 112 -9.51 14.60 16.88
N ASP A 113 -10.26 15.51 16.27
CA ASP A 113 -11.68 15.43 15.98
C ASP A 113 -12.00 14.96 14.55
N LYS A 114 -10.97 14.57 13.78
CA LYS A 114 -11.09 14.19 12.36
C LYS A 114 -10.30 12.94 12.01
N LEU A 115 -10.76 12.29 10.93
CA LEU A 115 -10.05 11.30 10.14
C LEU A 115 -9.98 11.84 8.71
N THR A 116 -8.84 12.40 8.31
CA THR A 116 -8.65 13.06 7.02
C THR A 116 -8.10 12.10 5.96
N ILE A 117 -8.90 11.85 4.93
CA ILE A 117 -8.54 11.07 3.74
C ILE A 117 -8.28 12.03 2.57
N VAL A 118 -7.06 12.03 2.04
CA VAL A 118 -6.65 12.82 0.86
C VAL A 118 -6.56 11.91 -0.37
N SER A 119 -7.14 12.32 -1.50
CA SER A 119 -7.13 11.54 -2.75
C SER A 119 -7.35 12.42 -3.99
N TRP A 120 -7.11 11.91 -5.20
CA TRP A 120 -7.36 12.67 -6.44
C TRP A 120 -8.83 12.65 -6.86
N ASN A 121 -9.57 11.62 -6.44
CA ASN A 121 -11.01 11.44 -6.64
C ASN A 121 -11.69 11.12 -5.29
N THR A 122 -12.84 10.44 -5.27
CA THR A 122 -13.51 10.03 -4.02
C THR A 122 -13.59 8.52 -3.83
N GLU A 123 -13.09 7.70 -4.75
CA GLU A 123 -13.37 6.24 -4.81
C GLU A 123 -12.98 5.51 -3.51
N PHE A 124 -11.79 5.77 -2.98
CA PHE A 124 -11.35 5.18 -1.72
C PHE A 124 -12.15 5.70 -0.52
N ALA A 125 -12.45 7.00 -0.48
CA ALA A 125 -13.25 7.58 0.59
C ALA A 125 -14.70 7.05 0.58
N ASP A 126 -15.27 6.81 -0.60
CA ASP A 126 -16.60 6.24 -0.76
C ASP A 126 -16.60 4.74 -0.45
N MET A 127 -15.53 4.00 -0.74
CA MET A 127 -15.32 2.65 -0.21
C MET A 127 -15.27 2.63 1.33
N VAL A 128 -14.56 3.58 1.95
CA VAL A 128 -14.54 3.71 3.42
C VAL A 128 -15.94 4.00 3.96
N LYS A 129 -16.72 4.91 3.36
CA LYS A 129 -18.11 5.18 3.77
C LYS A 129 -19.03 3.96 3.63
N ASN A 130 -18.98 3.30 2.47
CA ASN A 130 -19.95 2.26 2.09
C ASN A 130 -19.66 0.88 2.70
N TYR A 131 -18.47 0.65 3.24
CA TYR A 131 -18.11 -0.65 3.83
C TYR A 131 -17.56 -0.49 5.25
N TYR A 132 -16.48 0.28 5.42
CA TYR A 132 -15.84 0.42 6.74
C TYR A 132 -16.73 1.20 7.73
N CYS A 133 -17.34 2.30 7.31
CA CYS A 133 -18.18 3.11 8.19
C CYS A 133 -19.48 2.39 8.56
N GLU A 134 -20.11 1.69 7.62
CA GLU A 134 -21.28 0.84 7.88
C GLU A 134 -20.95 -0.29 8.87
N ASP A 135 -19.96 -1.15 8.58
CA ASP A 135 -19.58 -2.29 9.43
C ASP A 135 -19.07 -1.87 10.82
N ARG A 136 -18.48 -0.68 10.94
CA ARG A 136 -17.89 -0.18 12.19
C ARG A 136 -18.82 0.76 12.96
N GLY A 137 -20.07 0.93 12.54
CA GLY A 137 -21.07 1.71 13.28
C GLY A 137 -20.74 3.21 13.37
N TRP A 138 -20.29 3.80 12.26
CA TRP A 138 -20.30 5.25 12.10
C TRP A 138 -21.72 5.74 11.81
N THR A 139 -21.99 7.01 12.12
CA THR A 139 -23.28 7.66 11.85
C THR A 139 -23.13 8.63 10.68
N ASP A 140 -23.89 8.43 9.61
CA ASP A 140 -24.12 9.41 8.54
C ASP A 140 -25.21 10.39 8.98
N ASP A 141 -24.98 11.68 8.80
CA ASP A 141 -25.96 12.75 9.08
C ASP A 141 -27.02 12.91 7.96
N GLY A 142 -26.89 12.16 6.86
CA GLY A 142 -27.74 12.23 5.67
C GLY A 142 -27.29 13.30 4.66
N ASN A 143 -26.21 14.03 4.95
CA ASN A 143 -25.51 14.93 4.03
C ASN A 143 -24.15 14.35 3.59
N GLY A 144 -23.83 13.12 3.99
CA GLY A 144 -22.55 12.46 3.72
C GLY A 144 -21.44 12.80 4.73
N ASN A 145 -21.77 13.40 5.88
CA ASN A 145 -20.82 13.57 6.98
C ASN A 145 -20.89 12.36 7.90
N PHE A 146 -19.81 11.58 7.94
CA PHE A 146 -19.71 10.40 8.79
C PHE A 146 -19.03 10.76 10.11
N THR A 147 -19.63 10.38 11.23
CA THR A 147 -19.08 10.64 12.57
C THR A 147 -19.07 9.39 13.44
N LYS A 148 -18.08 9.28 14.33
CA LYS A 148 -18.00 8.23 15.34
C LYS A 148 -17.13 8.65 16.52
N ASP A 149 -17.61 8.43 17.75
CA ASP A 149 -16.84 8.64 19.00
C ASP A 149 -16.19 10.04 19.12
N GLY A 150 -16.80 11.07 18.52
CA GLY A 150 -16.28 12.45 18.47
C GLY A 150 -15.37 12.76 17.26
N VAL A 151 -15.02 11.76 16.45
CA VAL A 151 -14.25 11.89 15.21
C VAL A 151 -15.18 12.08 14.01
N THR A 152 -14.81 12.96 13.08
CA THR A 152 -15.53 13.23 11.81
C THR A 152 -14.68 12.81 10.61
N LEU A 153 -15.25 12.08 9.66
CA LEU A 153 -14.59 11.75 8.41
C LEU A 153 -14.46 13.00 7.54
N ASN A 154 -13.23 13.40 7.22
CA ASN A 154 -12.92 14.55 6.38
C ASN A 154 -12.35 14.06 5.05
N VAL A 155 -13.02 14.35 3.94
CA VAL A 155 -12.61 13.86 2.61
C VAL A 155 -12.08 15.02 1.77
N VAL A 156 -10.81 14.92 1.36
CA VAL A 156 -10.13 15.88 0.51
C VAL A 156 -9.91 15.24 -0.85
N SER A 157 -10.66 15.70 -1.85
CA SER A 157 -10.54 15.25 -3.24
C SER A 157 -10.01 16.39 -4.11
N PHE A 158 -8.91 16.15 -4.82
CA PHE A 158 -8.37 17.13 -5.78
C PHE A 158 -9.22 17.23 -7.07
N SER A 159 -10.15 16.30 -7.28
CA SER A 159 -11.05 16.24 -8.45
C SER A 159 -10.30 16.27 -9.80
N LYS A 160 -9.21 15.50 -9.90
CA LYS A 160 -8.30 15.40 -11.05
C LYS A 160 -7.97 13.94 -11.38
N SER A 161 -7.31 13.69 -12.51
CA SER A 161 -6.62 12.40 -12.69
C SER A 161 -5.43 12.28 -11.74
N SER A 162 -5.00 11.06 -11.43
CA SER A 162 -3.84 10.85 -10.54
C SER A 162 -2.57 11.50 -11.09
N ALA A 163 -2.34 11.43 -12.41
CA ALA A 163 -1.21 12.06 -13.09
C ALA A 163 -1.16 13.59 -12.98
N GLU A 164 -2.31 14.27 -12.83
CA GLU A 164 -2.41 15.74 -12.72
C GLU A 164 -2.40 16.24 -11.26
N SER A 165 -2.46 15.33 -10.28
CA SER A 165 -2.65 15.64 -8.86
C SER A 165 -1.37 15.71 -8.03
N LEU A 166 -0.21 15.37 -8.61
CA LEU A 166 1.07 15.30 -7.91
C LEU A 166 1.45 16.61 -7.20
N ASP A 167 1.32 17.74 -7.90
CA ASP A 167 1.60 19.07 -7.34
C ASP A 167 0.63 19.45 -6.22
N ASP A 168 -0.61 18.94 -6.24
CA ASP A 168 -1.58 19.19 -5.17
C ASP A 168 -1.21 18.40 -3.91
N TYR A 169 -0.72 17.15 -4.02
CA TYR A 169 -0.17 16.41 -2.88
C TYR A 169 0.98 17.17 -2.23
N TYR A 170 2.01 17.55 -3.00
CA TYR A 170 3.15 18.29 -2.45
C TYR A 170 2.69 19.57 -1.74
N ARG A 171 1.77 20.33 -2.35
CA ARG A 171 1.21 21.54 -1.73
C ARG A 171 0.38 21.26 -0.48
N TYR A 172 -0.31 20.13 -0.40
CA TYR A 172 -1.11 19.73 0.76
C TYR A 172 -0.20 19.29 1.93
N PHE A 173 0.82 18.47 1.67
CA PHE A 173 1.83 18.08 2.66
C PHE A 173 2.56 19.28 3.27
N ILE A 174 3.09 20.21 2.46
CA ILE A 174 3.84 21.37 2.98
C ILE A 174 2.98 22.46 3.63
N SER A 175 1.65 22.38 3.50
CA SER A 175 0.74 23.39 4.08
C SER A 175 0.53 23.23 5.59
N GLY A 176 0.98 22.12 6.18
CA GLY A 176 0.71 21.79 7.59
C GLY A 176 -0.75 21.39 7.85
N ASN A 177 -1.48 20.99 6.80
CA ASN A 177 -2.81 20.41 6.94
C ASN A 177 -2.72 19.00 7.57
N ASP A 178 -3.80 18.61 8.25
CA ASP A 178 -3.98 17.29 8.86
C ASP A 178 -4.17 16.20 7.78
N ILE A 179 -3.45 15.07 7.88
CA ILE A 179 -3.46 13.96 6.90
C ILE A 179 -3.30 12.62 7.63
N ASP A 180 -4.38 11.86 7.79
CA ASP A 180 -4.33 10.50 8.35
C ASP A 180 -4.13 9.42 7.28
N ILE A 181 -4.70 9.63 6.07
CA ILE A 181 -4.66 8.69 4.95
C ILE A 181 -4.47 9.48 3.65
N TYR A 182 -3.62 8.99 2.73
CA TYR A 182 -3.51 9.54 1.38
C TYR A 182 -3.53 8.44 0.33
N CYS A 183 -4.31 8.62 -0.74
CA CYS A 183 -4.28 7.69 -1.86
C CYS A 183 -3.26 8.18 -2.89
N MET A 184 -2.42 7.29 -3.44
CA MET A 184 -1.50 7.68 -4.52
C MET A 184 -1.36 6.57 -5.57
N SER A 185 -1.15 6.95 -6.84
CA SER A 185 -0.76 5.97 -7.87
C SER A 185 0.69 5.50 -7.69
N ASN A 186 0.95 4.27 -8.11
CA ASN A 186 2.24 3.59 -8.01
C ASN A 186 3.43 4.35 -8.62
N GLU A 187 3.20 5.12 -9.68
CA GLU A 187 4.23 5.93 -10.35
C GLU A 187 4.84 7.02 -9.43
N TRP A 188 4.12 7.42 -8.39
CA TRP A 188 4.50 8.54 -7.52
C TRP A 188 4.76 8.13 -6.07
N ILE A 189 4.14 7.03 -5.61
CA ILE A 189 4.11 6.65 -4.19
C ILE A 189 5.51 6.48 -3.59
N CYS A 190 6.45 5.87 -4.33
CA CYS A 190 7.85 5.68 -3.91
C CYS A 190 8.56 6.99 -3.52
N ARG A 191 8.08 8.16 -3.97
CA ARG A 191 8.66 9.46 -3.55
C ARG A 191 8.24 9.87 -2.13
N PHE A 192 7.07 9.43 -1.67
CA PHE A 192 6.47 9.81 -0.39
C PHE A 192 6.63 8.72 0.71
N LEU A 193 7.03 7.50 0.32
CA LEU A 193 7.41 6.43 1.27
C LEU A 193 8.82 6.64 1.84
N ASN A 194 9.73 7.21 1.06
CA ASN A 194 11.12 7.49 1.46
C ASN A 194 11.29 8.87 2.13
N ASP A 195 10.21 9.66 2.20
CA ASP A 195 10.14 10.92 2.94
C ASP A 195 9.39 10.70 4.27
N ASN A 196 9.51 11.64 5.22
CA ASN A 196 8.85 11.60 6.53
C ASN A 196 7.31 11.84 6.47
N TYR A 197 6.66 11.48 5.37
CA TYR A 197 5.21 11.63 5.14
C TYR A 197 4.42 10.35 5.40
N SER A 198 5.08 9.21 5.57
CA SER A 198 4.46 7.90 5.80
C SER A 198 5.15 7.18 6.96
N VAL A 199 4.40 6.56 7.87
CA VAL A 199 4.96 5.76 8.97
C VAL A 199 4.98 4.28 8.59
N PRO A 200 5.86 3.49 9.24
CA PRO A 200 5.71 2.04 9.30
C PRO A 200 4.28 1.64 9.67
N LEU A 201 3.72 0.65 8.97
CA LEU A 201 2.40 0.12 9.30
C LEU A 201 2.38 -0.53 10.71
N SER A 202 3.53 -1.02 11.18
CA SER A 202 3.73 -1.56 12.52
C SER A 202 3.42 -0.54 13.63
N ASP A 203 3.74 0.74 13.45
CA ASP A 203 3.43 1.81 14.44
C ASP A 203 1.92 2.03 14.60
N MET A 204 1.17 1.82 13.51
CA MET A 204 -0.29 1.79 13.53
C MET A 204 -0.82 0.55 14.27
N GLY A 205 -0.02 -0.51 14.35
CA GLY A 205 -0.36 -1.82 14.89
C GLY A 205 -0.85 -2.78 13.80
N ILE A 206 -0.36 -2.63 12.57
CA ILE A 206 -0.68 -3.46 11.41
C ILE A 206 0.61 -4.18 10.98
N SER A 207 0.64 -5.50 11.09
CA SER A 207 1.84 -6.32 10.80
C SER A 207 1.90 -6.78 9.34
N GLU A 208 3.10 -7.10 8.82
CA GLU A 208 3.19 -7.69 7.47
C GLU A 208 2.43 -9.03 7.37
N SER A 209 2.28 -9.75 8.49
CA SER A 209 1.52 -11.01 8.55
C SER A 209 0.04 -10.86 8.17
N GLU A 210 -0.54 -9.66 8.27
CA GLU A 210 -1.91 -9.39 7.81
C GLU A 210 -2.03 -9.32 6.27
N PHE A 211 -0.89 -9.23 5.56
CA PHE A 211 -0.83 -9.14 4.10
C PHE A 211 -0.35 -10.43 3.42
N VAL A 212 -0.38 -11.59 4.10
CA VAL A 212 -0.04 -12.90 3.51
C VAL A 212 -0.85 -13.27 2.26
N ASN A 213 -2.04 -12.68 2.09
CA ASN A 213 -2.91 -12.88 0.93
C ASN A 213 -2.72 -11.81 -0.17
N GLN A 214 -1.83 -10.83 0.01
CA GLN A 214 -1.48 -9.88 -1.04
C GLN A 214 -0.42 -10.46 -1.99
N TYR A 215 -0.44 -10.02 -3.24
CA TYR A 215 0.62 -10.35 -4.19
C TYR A 215 1.93 -9.67 -3.77
N GLN A 216 3.06 -10.35 -3.87
CA GLN A 216 4.35 -9.80 -3.44
C GLN A 216 4.64 -8.43 -4.07
N TYR A 217 4.36 -8.26 -5.37
CA TYR A 217 4.59 -6.98 -6.07
C TYR A 217 3.78 -5.80 -5.51
N THR A 218 2.64 -6.02 -4.83
CA THR A 218 1.90 -4.91 -4.20
C THR A 218 2.52 -4.51 -2.86
N LYS A 219 3.12 -5.47 -2.14
CA LYS A 219 3.92 -5.18 -0.95
C LYS A 219 5.21 -4.46 -1.35
N ASP A 220 5.91 -4.94 -2.38
CA ASP A 220 7.15 -4.34 -2.90
C ASP A 220 6.99 -2.84 -3.25
N ILE A 221 5.83 -2.45 -3.80
CA ILE A 221 5.51 -1.04 -4.12
C ILE A 221 5.22 -0.21 -2.85
N GLY A 222 4.70 -0.84 -1.79
CA GLY A 222 4.39 -0.20 -0.51
C GLY A 222 5.56 -0.17 0.50
N THR A 223 6.70 -0.73 0.12
CA THR A 223 7.92 -0.82 0.92
C THR A 223 8.90 0.29 0.54
N ASP A 224 9.53 0.91 1.53
CA ASP A 224 10.55 1.94 1.34
C ASP A 224 11.93 1.35 0.94
N GLU A 225 12.90 2.20 0.64
CA GLU A 225 14.25 1.76 0.23
C GLU A 225 15.05 1.08 1.36
N THR A 226 14.60 1.19 2.61
CA THR A 226 15.18 0.53 3.79
C THR A 226 14.56 -0.84 4.08
N GLY A 227 13.51 -1.22 3.34
CA GLY A 227 12.79 -2.48 3.49
C GLY A 227 11.56 -2.41 4.41
N VAL A 228 11.12 -1.22 4.83
CA VAL A 228 9.99 -1.06 5.75
C VAL A 228 8.67 -0.85 4.99
N LEU A 229 7.65 -1.65 5.32
CA LEU A 229 6.31 -1.53 4.74
C LEU A 229 5.55 -0.35 5.36
N ARG A 230 5.27 0.68 4.54
CA ARG A 230 4.58 1.92 4.95
C ARG A 230 3.23 2.14 4.28
N ALA A 231 2.88 1.26 3.33
CA ALA A 231 1.74 1.47 2.45
C ALA A 231 1.11 0.15 2.00
N VAL A 232 -0.16 0.24 1.59
CA VAL A 232 -0.96 -0.93 1.17
C VAL A 232 -1.65 -0.66 -0.16
N ALA A 233 -1.82 -1.71 -0.96
CA ALA A 233 -2.67 -1.66 -2.14
C ALA A 233 -4.08 -2.15 -1.80
N PRO A 234 -5.08 -1.25 -1.57
CA PRO A 234 -6.48 -1.67 -1.45
C PRO A 234 -7.02 -2.21 -2.79
N GLN A 235 -6.40 -1.84 -3.92
CA GLN A 235 -6.72 -2.41 -5.22
C GLN A 235 -5.48 -2.55 -6.11
N CYS A 236 -5.52 -3.56 -6.98
CA CYS A 236 -4.68 -3.65 -8.15
C CYS A 236 -5.55 -3.65 -9.40
N SER A 237 -5.26 -2.76 -10.35
CA SER A 237 -5.88 -2.81 -11.68
C SER A 237 -4.83 -3.32 -12.67
N VAL A 238 -4.93 -4.61 -13.01
CA VAL A 238 -3.99 -5.31 -13.90
C VAL A 238 -4.39 -5.14 -15.36
N GLY A 239 -3.41 -4.86 -16.23
CA GLY A 239 -3.65 -4.72 -17.67
C GLY A 239 -4.12 -6.03 -18.32
N GLY A 240 -5.13 -5.94 -19.18
CA GLY A 240 -5.63 -7.05 -19.98
C GLY A 240 -5.84 -6.64 -21.44
N PHE A 241 -5.98 -7.64 -22.33
CA PHE A 241 -6.19 -7.43 -23.77
C PHE A 241 -7.65 -7.69 -24.16
N ALA A 242 -8.44 -6.62 -24.26
CA ALA A 242 -9.81 -6.68 -24.74
C ALA A 242 -9.85 -6.72 -26.29
N TYR A 243 -10.64 -7.64 -26.85
CA TYR A 243 -10.76 -7.82 -28.30
C TYR A 243 -12.21 -8.07 -28.75
N ARG A 244 -12.45 -7.89 -30.06
CA ARG A 244 -13.75 -8.17 -30.70
C ARG A 244 -13.80 -9.62 -31.14
N THR A 245 -14.64 -10.43 -30.48
CA THR A 245 -14.76 -11.87 -30.72
C THR A 245 -15.25 -12.22 -32.13
N ASP A 246 -16.13 -11.39 -32.70
CA ASP A 246 -16.60 -11.51 -34.07
C ASP A 246 -15.50 -11.27 -35.10
N LEU A 247 -14.68 -10.23 -34.92
CA LEU A 247 -13.54 -9.95 -35.79
C LEU A 247 -12.40 -10.99 -35.63
N ALA A 248 -12.17 -11.48 -34.41
CA ALA A 248 -11.22 -12.57 -34.16
C ALA A 248 -11.69 -13.88 -34.81
N GLN A 249 -13.00 -14.15 -34.86
CA GLN A 249 -13.53 -15.29 -35.60
C GLN A 249 -13.50 -15.07 -37.14
N GLU A 250 -13.79 -13.86 -37.63
CA GLU A 250 -13.78 -13.53 -39.07
C GLU A 250 -12.36 -13.61 -39.66
N TYR A 251 -11.37 -13.03 -38.99
CA TYR A 251 -10.01 -12.88 -39.55
C TYR A 251 -8.98 -13.89 -39.04
N LEU A 252 -9.15 -14.45 -37.83
CA LEU A 252 -8.18 -15.39 -37.23
C LEU A 252 -8.76 -16.79 -36.98
N GLY A 253 -10.07 -17.00 -37.23
CA GLY A 253 -10.77 -18.25 -36.93
C GLY A 253 -10.88 -18.59 -35.43
N VAL A 254 -10.50 -17.66 -34.55
CA VAL A 254 -10.45 -17.81 -33.08
C VAL A 254 -11.87 -17.84 -32.50
N LYS A 255 -12.13 -18.78 -31.58
CA LYS A 255 -13.46 -19.04 -31.00
C LYS A 255 -13.48 -19.06 -29.47
N SER A 256 -12.33 -18.87 -28.81
CA SER A 256 -12.24 -18.86 -27.35
C SER A 256 -11.13 -17.90 -26.85
N PRO A 257 -11.17 -17.46 -25.58
CA PRO A 257 -10.12 -16.63 -24.99
C PRO A 257 -8.74 -17.28 -25.03
N GLU A 258 -8.65 -18.59 -24.82
CA GLU A 258 -7.38 -19.34 -24.80
C GLU A 258 -6.72 -19.35 -26.19
N GLN A 259 -7.53 -19.49 -27.25
CA GLN A 259 -7.06 -19.38 -28.63
C GLN A 259 -6.61 -17.96 -28.98
N MET A 260 -7.25 -16.93 -28.41
CA MET A 260 -6.78 -15.55 -28.58
C MET A 260 -5.50 -15.30 -27.79
N GLN A 261 -5.39 -15.84 -26.57
CA GLN A 261 -4.21 -15.73 -25.71
C GLN A 261 -2.96 -16.31 -26.41
N GLU A 262 -3.09 -17.44 -27.11
CA GLU A 262 -2.01 -17.99 -27.94
C GLU A 262 -1.59 -17.09 -29.11
N LYS A 263 -2.50 -16.24 -29.63
CA LYS A 263 -2.21 -15.24 -30.67
C LYS A 263 -1.57 -13.95 -30.11
N VAL A 264 -1.58 -13.73 -28.80
CA VAL A 264 -1.03 -12.50 -28.16
C VAL A 264 -0.09 -12.78 -26.97
N LYS A 265 0.43 -14.00 -26.85
CA LYS A 265 1.24 -14.47 -25.71
C LYS A 265 2.58 -13.75 -25.52
N ASP A 266 3.11 -13.16 -26.58
CA ASP A 266 4.33 -12.34 -26.57
C ASP A 266 4.28 -11.30 -27.69
N TRP A 267 5.21 -10.35 -27.67
CA TRP A 267 5.26 -9.25 -28.63
C TRP A 267 5.52 -9.68 -30.08
N ASN A 268 6.22 -10.80 -30.30
CA ASN A 268 6.46 -11.29 -31.66
C ASN A 268 5.16 -11.89 -32.23
N THR A 269 4.51 -12.75 -31.47
CA THR A 269 3.23 -13.39 -31.84
C THR A 269 2.12 -12.34 -32.00
N PHE A 270 2.13 -11.27 -31.19
CA PHE A 270 1.22 -10.13 -31.33
C PHE A 270 1.41 -9.39 -32.66
N LEU A 271 2.66 -9.17 -33.11
CA LEU A 271 2.96 -8.54 -34.39
C LEU A 271 2.59 -9.44 -35.57
N GLU A 272 2.89 -10.74 -35.51
CA GLU A 272 2.48 -11.73 -36.52
C GLU A 272 0.95 -11.78 -36.66
N THR A 273 0.23 -11.79 -35.54
CA THR A 273 -1.24 -11.76 -35.51
C THR A 273 -1.80 -10.44 -36.06
N ALA A 274 -1.14 -9.32 -35.81
CA ALA A 274 -1.52 -8.03 -36.37
C ALA A 274 -1.40 -8.01 -37.91
N GLU A 275 -0.33 -8.60 -38.45
CA GLU A 275 -0.16 -8.78 -39.90
C GLU A 275 -1.22 -9.74 -40.49
N GLU A 276 -1.55 -10.83 -39.79
CA GLU A 276 -2.60 -11.78 -40.19
C GLU A 276 -3.99 -11.10 -40.26
N VAL A 277 -4.39 -10.33 -39.24
CA VAL A 277 -5.64 -9.56 -39.25
C VAL A 277 -5.65 -8.53 -40.38
N TYR A 278 -4.54 -7.80 -40.56
CA TYR A 278 -4.44 -6.78 -41.60
C TYR A 278 -4.64 -7.39 -42.99
N ASN A 279 -3.89 -8.44 -43.32
CA ASN A 279 -3.97 -9.15 -44.59
C ASN A 279 -5.34 -9.80 -44.82
N ALA A 280 -5.92 -10.44 -43.81
CA ALA A 280 -7.25 -11.06 -43.90
C ALA A 280 -8.37 -10.03 -44.11
N SER A 281 -8.21 -8.80 -43.61
CA SER A 281 -9.21 -7.73 -43.73
C SER A 281 -9.24 -7.02 -45.11
N GLY A 282 -8.22 -7.25 -45.95
CA GLY A 282 -8.11 -6.67 -47.29
C GLY A 282 -8.23 -5.14 -47.30
N ASP A 283 -9.13 -4.61 -48.14
CA ASP A 283 -9.37 -3.17 -48.29
C ASP A 283 -9.79 -2.46 -46.98
N ARG A 284 -10.29 -3.20 -45.98
CA ARG A 284 -10.68 -2.64 -44.67
C ARG A 284 -9.47 -2.27 -43.81
N LYS A 285 -8.28 -2.83 -44.08
CA LYS A 285 -7.01 -2.53 -43.39
C LYS A 285 -7.15 -2.46 -41.86
N THR A 286 -7.83 -3.45 -41.28
CA THR A 286 -8.15 -3.49 -39.85
C THR A 286 -6.88 -3.68 -39.03
N ALA A 287 -6.68 -2.82 -38.02
CA ALA A 287 -5.57 -2.93 -37.08
C ALA A 287 -6.01 -3.68 -35.80
N LEU A 288 -5.11 -4.48 -35.23
CA LEU A 288 -5.31 -5.19 -33.96
C LEU A 288 -5.35 -4.26 -32.73
N THR A 289 -4.78 -3.05 -32.81
CA THR A 289 -4.80 -2.04 -31.74
C THR A 289 -4.90 -0.62 -32.31
N THR A 290 -5.40 0.31 -31.49
CA THR A 290 -5.80 1.66 -31.93
C THR A 290 -4.62 2.61 -32.10
N THR A 291 -3.75 2.78 -31.09
CA THR A 291 -2.52 3.62 -31.10
C THR A 291 -1.52 3.06 -30.03
N PHE A 292 -0.31 3.59 -29.78
CA PHE A 292 0.01 4.99 -29.49
C PHE A 292 0.38 5.85 -30.70
N SER A 293 0.91 5.26 -31.75
CA SER A 293 1.21 6.01 -32.97
C SER A 293 1.13 5.08 -34.18
N GLY A 294 1.59 3.85 -34.00
CA GLY A 294 0.77 2.69 -34.28
C GLY A 294 1.53 1.38 -34.14
N MET A 295 0.90 0.32 -34.65
CA MET A 295 1.62 -0.70 -35.44
C MET A 295 1.90 -0.19 -36.87
N TRP A 296 1.76 1.13 -37.06
CA TRP A 296 2.29 1.98 -38.13
C TRP A 296 2.09 1.55 -39.59
N GLN A 297 0.92 1.91 -40.11
CA GLN A 297 0.72 2.31 -41.52
C GLN A 297 1.15 1.33 -42.62
N ALA A 298 0.45 0.18 -42.64
CA ALA A 298 -0.06 -0.45 -43.87
C ALA A 298 0.91 -1.13 -44.86
#